data_AF-Q4TH76-F1
#
_entry.id   AF-Q4TH76-F1
#
_cell.length_a   1.000
_cell.length_b   1.000
_cell.length_c   1.000
_cell.angle_alpha   90.00
_cell.angle_beta   90.00
_cell.angle_gamma   90.00
#
_symmetry.space_group_name_H-M   'P 1'
#
loop_
_entity.id
_entity.type
_entity.pdbx_description
1 polymer ?
#
loop_
_entity_poly.entity_id
_entity_poly.type
_entity_poly.pdbx_seq_one_letter_code
_entity_poly.pdbx_strand_id
1 'polypeptide(L)'
;PDLGADLRYHQACEKRLREIDERLKALQKETAALDRRDNELLAEKKHLSELKGKRRQLEQKISTKQDSLRQMEQNITDLKKIEEETKGKVSEVNSQKVAMVKVFIDSIKLKAKLTMEKVYLALKMVELTAEKTKLENDFREGASLLRSMDQKCSQLEQRRAQLTEQCKGHMKRAMSICRMQSKDSLPEDLRNVRLSSCTHPTACSHSRQVSRALFFWGGTQAFAKLPDTPDEIESRLSEERSRAECFTSLSENVRMRWFRRDQEIKQLEKELEEKENALEAYRKNIAEAKERWLNPLKLLVEQINEKFTAFFRSMNCAGEVDLHSENEEDYDKYGIRIRQHSPARVTPYHQSGGERSVSTMLYLMSLQELNRCPFRVVDEINQ
;
A
#
# COMPACT_ATOMS: atom_id res chain seq x y z
N PRO A 1 27.60 133.92 91.08
CA PRO A 1 28.64 133.28 90.22
C PRO A 1 28.32 131.85 89.74
N ASP A 2 27.11 131.30 89.96
CA ASP A 2 26.91 129.83 89.88
C ASP A 2 25.98 129.33 88.75
N LEU A 3 25.44 130.23 87.91
CA LEU A 3 24.59 129.83 86.76
C LEU A 3 25.38 129.25 85.57
N GLY A 4 26.71 129.33 85.58
CA GLY A 4 27.58 128.86 84.49
C GLY A 4 28.05 127.41 84.62
N ALA A 5 27.83 126.76 85.76
CA ALA A 5 28.19 125.37 86.02
C ALA A 5 27.06 124.40 85.63
N ASP A 6 25.81 124.75 85.95
CA ASP A 6 24.61 123.96 85.60
C ASP A 6 24.39 123.84 84.09
N LEU A 7 24.61 124.93 83.34
CA LEU A 7 24.47 124.92 81.88
C LEU A 7 25.49 123.98 81.21
N ARG A 8 26.70 123.87 81.76
CA ARG A 8 27.74 122.96 81.26
C ARG A 8 27.44 121.50 81.58
N TYR A 9 26.85 121.23 82.75
CA TYR A 9 26.44 119.89 83.14
C TYR A 9 25.26 119.40 82.29
N HIS A 10 24.29 120.27 82.02
CA HIS A 10 23.15 119.97 81.13
C HIS A 10 23.61 119.69 79.69
N GLN A 11 24.52 120.51 79.15
CA GLN A 11 25.12 120.29 77.83
C GLN A 11 25.94 119.00 77.74
N ALA A 12 26.62 118.59 78.82
CA ALA A 12 27.35 117.32 78.88
C ALA A 12 26.41 116.10 78.92
N CYS A 13 25.30 116.19 79.67
CA CYS A 13 24.25 115.17 79.69
C CYS A 13 23.55 115.05 78.33
N GLU A 14 23.23 116.16 77.67
CA GLU A 14 22.67 116.13 76.31
C GLU A 14 23.62 115.51 75.28
N LYS A 15 24.93 115.77 75.36
CA LYS A 15 25.91 115.12 74.50
C LYS A 15 25.93 113.60 74.73
N ARG A 16 25.90 113.14 75.98
CA ARG A 16 25.83 111.71 76.31
C ARG A 16 24.54 111.05 75.85
N LEU A 17 23.40 111.73 75.98
CA LEU A 17 22.11 111.26 75.47
C LEU A 17 22.14 111.10 73.96
N ARG A 18 22.68 112.09 73.23
CA ARG A 18 22.87 112.01 71.78
C ARG A 18 23.80 110.86 71.38
N GLU A 19 24.90 110.64 72.09
CA GLU A 19 25.80 109.50 71.84
C GLU A 19 25.12 108.14 72.09
N ILE A 20 24.29 108.02 73.13
CA ILE A 20 23.53 106.81 73.43
C ILE A 20 22.46 106.57 72.37
N ASP A 21 21.74 107.60 71.93
CA ASP A 21 20.74 107.50 70.86
C ASP A 21 21.37 107.12 69.51
N GLU A 22 22.55 107.65 69.18
CA GLU A 22 23.28 107.23 67.98
C GLU A 22 23.72 105.77 68.08
N ARG A 23 24.18 105.32 69.25
CA ARG A 23 24.50 103.91 69.50
C ARG A 23 23.27 103.01 69.41
N LEU A 24 22.12 103.43 69.94
CA LEU A 24 20.86 102.71 69.82
C LEU A 24 20.41 102.59 68.36
N LYS A 25 20.51 103.68 67.58
CA LYS A 25 20.22 103.65 66.14
C LYS A 25 21.18 102.75 65.37
N ALA A 26 22.47 102.77 65.70
CA ALA A 26 23.47 101.89 65.10
C ALA A 26 23.17 100.41 65.40
N LEU A 27 22.88 100.08 66.66
CA LEU A 27 22.49 98.72 67.07
C LEU A 27 21.18 98.29 66.41
N GLN A 28 20.17 99.17 66.33
CA GLN A 28 18.91 98.88 65.63
C GLN A 28 19.14 98.56 64.15
N LYS A 29 20.01 99.33 63.48
CA LYS A 29 20.39 99.09 62.08
C LYS A 29 21.15 97.76 61.93
N GLU A 30 21.99 97.42 62.90
CA GLU A 30 22.73 96.15 62.94
C GLU A 30 21.79 94.95 63.16
N THR A 31 20.84 95.02 64.10
CA THR A 31 19.80 94.00 64.27
C THR A 31 18.97 93.81 63.00
N ALA A 32 18.54 94.89 62.35
CA ALA A 32 17.78 94.79 61.10
C ALA A 32 18.60 94.18 59.95
N ALA A 33 19.93 94.39 59.94
CA ALA A 33 20.82 93.76 58.97
C ALA A 33 21.01 92.26 59.27
N LEU A 34 21.14 91.89 60.55
CA LEU A 34 21.22 90.50 60.99
C LEU A 34 19.92 89.74 60.71
N ASP A 35 18.75 90.34 60.95
CA ASP A 35 17.44 89.73 60.63
C ASP A 35 17.30 89.44 59.13
N ARG A 36 17.79 90.34 58.26
CA ARG A 36 17.82 90.09 56.81
C ARG A 36 18.75 88.92 56.48
N ARG A 37 19.93 88.87 57.09
CA ARG A 37 20.90 87.79 56.92
C ARG A 37 20.35 86.44 57.35
N ASP A 38 19.65 86.39 58.49
CA ASP A 38 19.01 85.17 58.99
C ASP A 38 17.89 84.69 58.06
N ASN A 39 17.09 85.62 57.52
CA ASN A 39 16.06 85.29 56.53
C ASN A 39 16.66 84.76 55.22
N GLU A 40 17.77 85.33 54.75
CA GLU A 40 18.54 84.82 53.61
C GLU A 40 19.03 83.39 53.86
N LEU A 41 19.64 83.14 55.02
CA LEU A 41 20.14 81.82 55.41
C LEU A 41 19.01 80.78 55.56
N LEU A 42 17.84 81.17 56.06
CA LEU A 42 16.66 80.31 56.13
C LEU A 42 16.13 79.93 54.74
N ALA A 43 16.10 80.89 53.81
CA ALA A 43 15.73 80.63 52.43
C ALA A 43 16.72 79.68 51.75
N GLU A 44 18.03 79.88 51.96
CA GLU A 44 19.08 79.03 51.41
C GLU A 44 19.03 77.61 52.00
N LYS A 45 18.80 77.47 53.31
CA LYS A 45 18.57 76.18 53.98
C LYS A 45 17.38 75.43 53.39
N LYS A 46 16.27 76.12 53.13
CA LYS A 46 15.07 75.54 52.50
C LYS A 46 15.40 75.03 51.10
N HIS A 47 16.08 75.84 50.29
CA HIS A 47 16.49 75.47 48.93
C HIS A 47 17.44 74.25 48.93
N LEU A 48 18.41 74.19 49.85
CA LEU A 48 19.30 73.04 50.00
C LEU A 48 18.55 71.77 50.41
N SER A 49 17.52 71.88 51.24
CA SER A 49 16.67 70.74 51.62
C SER A 49 15.88 70.20 50.42
N GLU A 50 15.33 71.08 49.58
CA GLU A 50 14.63 70.70 48.35
C GLU A 50 15.57 70.00 47.35
N LEU A 51 16.78 70.53 47.16
CA LEU A 51 17.82 69.90 46.33
C LEU A 51 18.20 68.51 46.85
N LYS A 52 18.34 68.34 48.18
CA LYS A 52 18.62 67.04 48.80
C LYS A 52 17.48 66.04 48.55
N GLY A 53 16.24 66.50 48.58
CA GLY A 53 15.05 65.70 48.22
C GLY A 53 15.10 65.24 46.76
N LYS A 54 15.37 66.16 45.83
CA LYS A 54 15.53 65.86 44.40
C LYS A 54 16.67 64.88 44.14
N ARG A 55 17.80 65.04 44.83
CA ARG A 55 18.95 64.12 44.73
C ARG A 55 18.57 62.69 45.11
N ARG A 56 17.89 62.50 46.25
CA ARG A 56 17.41 61.19 46.69
C ARG A 56 16.45 60.55 45.69
N GLN A 57 15.53 61.33 45.12
CA GLN A 57 14.61 60.83 44.09
C GLN A 57 15.34 60.36 42.82
N LEU A 58 16.36 61.10 42.38
CA LEU A 58 17.17 60.73 41.23
C LEU A 58 18.03 59.48 41.53
N GLU A 59 18.64 59.40 42.71
CA GLU A 59 19.39 58.21 43.16
C GLU A 59 18.51 56.95 43.13
N GLN A 60 17.25 57.05 43.59
CA GLN A 60 16.30 55.93 43.57
C GLN A 60 15.87 55.54 42.14
N LYS A 61 15.67 56.52 41.24
CA LYS A 61 15.39 56.27 39.82
C LYS A 61 16.56 55.61 39.09
N ILE A 62 17.79 56.01 39.42
CA ILE A 62 19.00 55.41 38.84
C ILE A 62 19.11 53.96 39.30
N SER A 63 18.94 53.68 40.60
CA SER A 63 18.98 52.31 41.15
C SER A 63 17.96 51.39 40.47
N THR A 64 16.69 51.82 40.39
CA THR A 64 15.63 51.02 39.76
C THR A 64 15.88 50.75 38.27
N LYS A 65 16.42 51.71 37.52
CA LYS A 65 16.81 51.51 36.12
C LYS A 65 18.01 50.58 35.97
N GLN A 66 19.00 50.68 36.86
CA GLN A 66 20.16 49.77 36.87
C GLN A 66 19.75 48.32 37.16
N ASP A 67 18.82 48.10 38.09
CA ASP A 67 18.34 46.74 38.39
C ASP A 67 17.50 46.17 37.24
N SER A 68 16.70 47.01 36.57
CA SER A 68 15.98 46.62 35.35
C SER A 68 16.93 46.24 34.20
N LEU A 69 18.02 46.98 34.03
CA LEU A 69 19.06 46.68 33.04
C LEU A 69 19.74 45.34 33.34
N ARG A 70 20.11 45.09 34.60
CA ARG A 70 20.69 43.81 35.01
C ARG A 70 19.77 42.61 34.75
N GLN A 71 18.47 42.76 35.00
CA GLN A 71 17.49 41.71 34.67
C GLN A 71 17.39 41.48 33.16
N MET A 72 17.43 42.55 32.36
CA MET A 72 17.39 42.44 30.90
C MET A 72 18.64 41.76 30.34
N GLU A 73 19.83 42.09 30.86
CA GLU A 73 21.10 41.46 30.50
C GLU A 73 21.13 39.97 30.84
N GLN A 74 20.58 39.57 32.00
CA GLN A 74 20.47 38.14 32.36
C GLN A 74 19.59 37.38 31.37
N ASN A 75 18.44 37.94 30.97
CA ASN A 75 17.53 37.30 30.01
C ASN A 75 18.10 37.15 28.59
N ILE A 76 19.04 38.02 28.18
CA ILE A 76 19.71 37.92 26.87
C ILE A 76 20.61 36.68 26.79
N THR A 77 21.12 36.19 27.93
CA THR A 77 22.02 35.04 27.99
C THR A 77 21.34 33.71 27.61
N ASP A 78 20.02 33.61 27.77
CA ASP A 78 19.27 32.38 27.45
C ASP A 78 19.03 32.19 25.94
N LEU A 79 19.06 33.24 25.12
CA LEU A 79 18.79 33.13 23.68
C LEU A 79 19.82 32.28 22.93
N LYS A 80 21.11 32.43 23.26
CA LYS A 80 22.19 31.64 22.64
C LYS A 80 22.08 30.15 22.97
N LYS A 81 21.70 29.84 24.20
CA LYS A 81 21.48 28.45 24.64
C LYS A 81 20.28 27.83 23.93
N ILE A 82 19.19 28.59 23.78
CA ILE A 82 18.02 28.17 23.01
C ILE A 82 18.38 27.92 21.54
N GLU A 83 19.21 28.78 20.94
CA GLU A 83 19.71 28.62 19.57
C GLU A 83 20.54 27.34 19.39
N GLU A 84 21.46 27.04 20.31
CA GLU A 84 22.25 25.79 20.29
C GLU A 84 21.37 24.55 20.48
N GLU A 85 20.40 24.58 21.41
CA GLU A 85 19.45 23.49 21.60
C GLU A 85 18.55 23.26 20.38
N THR A 86 18.06 24.33 19.74
CA THR A 86 17.27 24.21 18.51
C THR A 86 18.11 23.68 17.36
N LYS A 87 19.36 24.13 17.21
CA LYS A 87 20.29 23.61 16.20
C LYS A 87 20.59 22.12 16.41
N GLY A 88 20.74 21.68 17.66
CA GLY A 88 20.89 20.27 18.02
C GLY A 88 19.66 19.44 17.61
N LYS A 89 18.46 19.89 17.96
CA LYS A 89 17.20 19.24 17.58
C LYS A 89 17.02 19.17 16.06
N VAL A 90 17.36 20.24 15.33
CA VAL A 90 17.30 20.28 13.85
C VAL A 90 18.28 19.27 13.23
N SER A 91 19.50 19.18 13.76
CA SER A 91 20.50 18.21 13.33
C SER A 91 20.01 16.77 13.49
N GLU A 92 19.39 16.46 14.62
CA GLU A 92 18.86 15.12 14.91
C GLU A 92 17.65 14.76 14.04
N VAL A 93 16.72 15.69 13.83
CA VAL A 93 15.62 15.49 12.88
C VAL A 93 16.14 15.27 11.46
N ASN A 94 17.18 15.99 11.06
CA ASN A 94 17.78 15.81 9.73
C ASN A 94 18.48 14.46 9.58
N SER A 95 19.17 13.96 10.61
CA SER A 95 19.78 12.63 10.57
C SER A 95 18.73 11.53 10.43
N GLN A 96 17.61 11.64 11.16
CA GLN A 96 16.47 10.73 11.05
C GLN A 96 15.81 10.78 9.66
N LYS A 97 15.63 11.98 9.09
CA LYS A 97 15.11 12.14 7.72
C LYS A 97 15.99 11.44 6.69
N VAL A 98 17.30 11.59 6.78
CA VAL A 98 18.25 10.92 5.87
C VAL A 98 18.16 9.40 6.02
N ALA A 99 18.06 8.89 7.26
CA ALA A 99 17.89 7.46 7.51
C ALA A 99 16.59 6.92 6.90
N MET A 100 15.46 7.62 7.08
CA MET A 100 14.18 7.25 6.49
C MET A 100 14.23 7.22 4.96
N VAL A 101 14.81 8.26 4.33
CA VAL A 101 14.95 8.33 2.87
C VAL A 101 15.80 7.17 2.34
N LYS A 102 16.87 6.78 3.05
CA LYS A 102 17.69 5.63 2.67
C LYS A 102 16.87 4.33 2.67
N VAL A 103 16.13 4.06 3.75
CA VAL A 103 15.27 2.86 3.85
C VAL A 103 14.19 2.85 2.76
N PHE A 104 13.63 4.02 2.45
CA PHE A 104 12.63 4.16 1.39
C PHE A 104 13.20 3.87 0.00
N ILE A 105 14.37 4.42 -0.33
CA ILE A 105 15.07 4.15 -1.58
C ILE A 105 15.40 2.66 -1.72
N ASP A 106 15.90 2.03 -0.66
CA ASP A 106 16.24 0.60 -0.68
C ASP A 106 14.99 -0.27 -0.85
N SER A 107 13.86 0.13 -0.25
CA SER A 107 12.57 -0.53 -0.44
C SER A 107 12.04 -0.40 -1.87
N ILE A 108 12.18 0.78 -2.49
CA ILE A 108 11.81 0.99 -3.90
C ILE A 108 12.66 0.10 -4.81
N LYS A 109 13.97 0.06 -4.60
CA LYS A 109 14.88 -0.79 -5.38
C LYS A 109 14.51 -2.27 -5.27
N LEU A 110 14.19 -2.74 -4.06
CA LEU A 110 13.76 -4.11 -3.84
C LEU A 110 12.43 -4.41 -4.55
N LYS A 111 11.46 -3.51 -4.46
CA LYS A 111 10.16 -3.64 -5.13
C LYS A 111 10.31 -3.70 -6.66
N ALA A 112 11.20 -2.88 -7.23
CA ALA A 112 11.50 -2.91 -8.66
C ALA A 112 12.07 -4.28 -9.11
N LYS A 113 13.02 -4.84 -8.35
CA LYS A 113 13.59 -6.17 -8.61
C LYS A 113 12.54 -7.28 -8.56
N LEU A 114 11.73 -7.31 -7.49
CA LEU A 114 10.67 -8.30 -7.33
C LEU A 114 9.60 -8.19 -8.42
N THR A 115 9.30 -6.98 -8.88
CA THR A 115 8.35 -6.77 -9.98
C THR A 115 8.88 -7.35 -11.29
N MET A 116 10.18 -7.19 -11.57
CA MET A 116 10.83 -7.75 -12.75
C MET A 116 10.81 -9.28 -12.71
N GLU A 117 11.14 -9.88 -11.56
CA GLU A 117 11.05 -11.34 -11.36
C GLU A 117 9.62 -11.87 -11.52
N LYS A 118 8.63 -11.16 -10.98
CA LYS A 118 7.21 -11.52 -11.13
C LYS A 118 6.79 -11.56 -12.61
N VAL A 119 7.18 -10.54 -13.39
CA VAL A 119 6.88 -10.49 -14.83
C VAL A 119 7.56 -11.64 -15.57
N TYR A 120 8.83 -11.91 -15.26
CA TYR A 120 9.57 -13.03 -15.86
C TYR A 120 8.91 -14.38 -15.58
N LEU A 121 8.52 -14.64 -14.31
CA LEU A 121 7.83 -15.88 -13.93
C LEU A 121 6.45 -15.99 -14.60
N ALA A 122 5.71 -14.88 -14.71
CA ALA A 122 4.42 -14.88 -15.41
C ALA A 122 4.57 -15.24 -16.89
N LEU A 123 5.59 -14.71 -17.58
CA LEU A 123 5.90 -15.08 -18.96
C LEU A 123 6.25 -16.57 -19.07
N LYS A 124 7.10 -17.08 -18.17
CA LYS A 124 7.47 -18.50 -18.16
C LYS A 124 6.26 -19.41 -17.92
N MET A 125 5.34 -19.01 -17.05
CA MET A 125 4.10 -19.72 -16.81
C MET A 125 3.21 -19.80 -18.05
N VAL A 126 3.10 -18.70 -18.81
CA VAL A 126 2.33 -18.69 -20.06
C VAL A 126 2.94 -19.64 -21.09
N GLU A 127 4.28 -19.62 -21.26
CA GLU A 127 4.98 -20.55 -22.15
C GLU A 127 4.73 -22.01 -21.78
N LEU A 128 4.90 -22.35 -20.49
CA LEU A 128 4.69 -23.72 -20.00
C LEU A 128 3.23 -24.16 -20.12
N THR A 129 2.28 -23.23 -19.95
CA THR A 129 0.85 -23.52 -20.12
C THR A 129 0.51 -23.78 -21.58
N ALA A 130 1.10 -23.03 -22.51
CA ALA A 130 0.95 -23.28 -23.94
C ALA A 130 1.54 -24.65 -24.35
N GLU A 131 2.70 -25.03 -23.81
CA GLU A 131 3.30 -26.34 -24.06
C GLU A 131 2.45 -27.48 -23.47
N LYS A 132 1.94 -27.31 -22.24
CA LYS A 132 1.03 -28.27 -21.59
C LYS A 132 -0.23 -28.50 -22.43
N THR A 133 -0.89 -27.44 -22.84
CA THR A 133 -2.13 -27.52 -23.64
C THR A 133 -1.91 -28.19 -25.00
N LYS A 134 -0.75 -27.94 -25.64
CA LYS A 134 -0.36 -28.64 -26.86
C LYS A 134 -0.23 -30.15 -26.61
N LEU A 135 0.51 -30.56 -25.57
CA LEU A 135 0.70 -31.98 -25.23
C LEU A 135 -0.63 -32.67 -24.86
N GLU A 136 -1.53 -31.98 -24.15
CA GLU A 136 -2.85 -32.49 -23.82
C GLU A 136 -3.72 -32.73 -25.06
N ASN A 137 -3.62 -31.85 -26.06
CA ASN A 137 -4.32 -32.03 -27.34
C ASN A 137 -3.74 -33.21 -28.12
N ASP A 138 -2.41 -33.31 -28.24
CA ASP A 138 -1.74 -34.43 -28.92
C ASP A 138 -2.12 -35.78 -28.27
N PHE A 139 -2.16 -35.84 -26.93
CA PHE A 139 -2.58 -37.03 -26.20
C PHE A 139 -4.05 -37.38 -26.46
N ARG A 140 -4.94 -36.38 -26.47
CA ARG A 140 -6.37 -36.57 -26.73
C ARG A 140 -6.61 -37.11 -28.14
N GLU A 141 -5.92 -36.56 -29.14
CA GLU A 141 -5.95 -37.03 -30.52
C GLU A 141 -5.44 -38.47 -30.61
N GLY A 142 -4.27 -38.77 -30.03
CA GLY A 142 -3.72 -40.12 -29.98
C GLY A 142 -4.66 -41.14 -29.33
N ALA A 143 -5.28 -40.79 -28.20
CA ALA A 143 -6.25 -41.64 -27.53
C ALA A 143 -7.51 -41.88 -28.38
N SER A 144 -7.95 -40.88 -29.16
CA SER A 144 -9.09 -41.03 -30.08
C SER A 144 -8.78 -41.99 -31.23
N LEU A 145 -7.57 -41.90 -31.80
CA LEU A 145 -7.09 -42.79 -32.86
C LEU A 145 -6.97 -44.23 -32.35
N LEU A 146 -6.40 -44.42 -31.16
CA LEU A 146 -6.28 -45.74 -30.53
C LEU A 146 -7.65 -46.39 -30.36
N ARG A 147 -8.63 -45.67 -29.80
CA ARG A 147 -10.02 -46.17 -29.65
C ARG A 147 -10.65 -46.57 -30.99
N SER A 148 -10.42 -45.80 -32.05
CA SER A 148 -10.92 -46.13 -33.39
C SER A 148 -10.28 -47.40 -33.94
N MET A 149 -8.97 -47.58 -33.73
CA MET A 149 -8.27 -48.80 -34.16
C MET A 149 -8.71 -50.02 -33.36
N ASP A 150 -8.84 -49.91 -32.04
CA ASP A 150 -9.33 -51.00 -31.18
C ASP A 150 -10.74 -51.46 -31.59
N GLN A 151 -11.62 -50.52 -31.94
CA GLN A 151 -12.95 -50.85 -32.44
C GLN A 151 -12.88 -51.63 -33.76
N LYS A 152 -11.98 -51.25 -34.69
CA LYS A 152 -11.76 -51.98 -35.95
C LYS A 152 -11.18 -53.37 -35.70
N CYS A 153 -10.21 -53.50 -34.81
CA CYS A 153 -9.64 -54.80 -34.42
C CYS A 153 -10.72 -55.72 -33.85
N SER A 154 -11.55 -55.20 -32.94
CA SER A 154 -12.67 -55.95 -32.35
C SER A 154 -13.67 -56.44 -33.41
N GLN A 155 -14.00 -55.60 -34.41
CA GLN A 155 -14.87 -55.99 -35.52
C GLN A 155 -14.25 -57.11 -36.37
N LEU A 156 -12.95 -57.02 -36.67
CA LEU A 156 -12.22 -58.04 -37.42
C LEU A 156 -12.16 -59.36 -36.65
N GLU A 157 -11.95 -59.32 -35.34
CA GLU A 157 -11.97 -60.51 -34.47
C GLU A 157 -13.34 -61.18 -34.44
N GLN A 158 -14.42 -60.39 -34.32
CA GLN A 158 -15.79 -60.90 -34.38
C GLN A 158 -16.05 -61.58 -35.73
N ARG A 159 -15.60 -60.96 -36.83
CA ARG A 159 -15.74 -61.55 -38.18
C ARG A 159 -14.94 -62.84 -38.33
N ARG A 160 -13.71 -62.88 -37.82
CA ARG A 160 -12.86 -64.08 -37.79
C ARG A 160 -13.55 -65.22 -37.05
N ALA A 161 -14.12 -64.94 -35.88
CA ALA A 161 -14.83 -65.93 -35.07
C ALA A 161 -16.05 -66.48 -35.82
N GLN A 162 -16.86 -65.62 -36.43
CA GLN A 162 -18.02 -66.03 -37.25
C GLN A 162 -17.62 -66.93 -38.42
N LEU A 163 -16.60 -66.54 -39.19
CA LEU A 163 -16.12 -67.33 -40.33
C LEU A 163 -15.55 -68.68 -39.90
N THR A 164 -14.84 -68.71 -38.77
CA THR A 164 -14.32 -69.96 -38.21
C THR A 164 -15.46 -70.91 -37.83
N GLU A 165 -16.53 -70.40 -37.21
CA GLU A 165 -17.69 -71.21 -36.86
C GLU A 165 -18.44 -71.70 -38.11
N GLN A 166 -18.59 -70.87 -39.14
CA GLN A 166 -19.14 -71.28 -40.42
C GLN A 166 -18.31 -72.41 -41.05
N CYS A 167 -16.99 -72.28 -41.11
CA CYS A 167 -16.08 -73.31 -41.62
C CYS A 167 -16.21 -74.62 -40.83
N LYS A 168 -16.23 -74.56 -39.49
CA LYS A 168 -16.47 -75.73 -38.63
C LYS A 168 -17.82 -76.38 -38.93
N GLY A 169 -18.87 -75.59 -39.12
CA GLY A 169 -20.20 -76.06 -39.49
C GLY A 169 -20.24 -76.74 -40.87
N HIS A 170 -19.60 -76.15 -41.88
CA HIS A 170 -19.44 -76.76 -43.20
C HIS A 170 -18.67 -78.08 -43.13
N MET A 171 -17.60 -78.13 -42.34
CA MET A 171 -16.81 -79.35 -42.13
C MET A 171 -17.65 -80.45 -41.46
N LYS A 172 -18.39 -80.13 -40.40
CA LYS A 172 -19.32 -81.09 -39.75
C LYS A 172 -20.38 -81.61 -40.71
N ARG A 173 -20.97 -80.73 -41.54
CA ARG A 173 -21.94 -81.13 -42.58
C ARG A 173 -21.31 -82.05 -43.62
N ALA A 174 -20.13 -81.72 -44.13
CA ALA A 174 -19.40 -82.56 -45.08
C ALA A 174 -19.06 -83.95 -44.49
N MET A 175 -18.57 -83.99 -43.25
CA MET A 175 -18.31 -85.25 -42.54
C MET A 175 -19.58 -86.12 -42.39
N SER A 176 -20.72 -85.49 -42.08
CA SER A 176 -22.01 -86.20 -41.98
C SER A 176 -22.52 -86.74 -43.32
N ILE A 177 -22.36 -85.97 -44.41
CA ILE A 177 -22.76 -86.39 -45.76
C ILE A 177 -21.90 -87.58 -46.24
N CYS A 178 -20.60 -87.54 -45.95
CA CYS A 178 -19.65 -88.58 -46.37
C CYS A 178 -19.60 -89.80 -45.44
N ARG A 179 -20.45 -89.88 -44.39
CA ARG A 179 -20.51 -90.98 -43.39
C ARG A 179 -19.14 -91.35 -42.79
N MET A 180 -18.24 -90.38 -42.61
CA MET A 180 -16.94 -90.64 -41.98
C MET A 180 -17.08 -90.61 -40.45
N GLN A 181 -16.71 -91.69 -39.76
CA GLN A 181 -16.61 -91.70 -38.29
C GLN A 181 -15.22 -91.24 -37.82
N SER A 182 -15.18 -90.61 -36.65
CA SER A 182 -14.04 -89.83 -36.14
C SER A 182 -12.81 -90.64 -35.66
N LYS A 183 -12.67 -91.92 -36.02
CA LYS A 183 -11.70 -92.82 -35.38
C LYS A 183 -10.88 -93.76 -36.27
N ASP A 184 -10.76 -93.49 -37.58
CA ASP A 184 -9.77 -94.19 -38.40
C ASP A 184 -8.59 -93.27 -38.73
N SER A 185 -7.40 -93.70 -38.30
CA SER A 185 -6.11 -93.08 -38.61
C SER A 185 -5.86 -93.05 -40.12
N LEU A 186 -5.33 -91.91 -40.61
CA LEU A 186 -4.87 -91.78 -42.00
C LEU A 186 -3.88 -92.91 -42.36
N PRO A 187 -3.94 -93.47 -43.59
CA PRO A 187 -3.04 -94.53 -44.03
C PRO A 187 -1.55 -94.11 -44.05
N GLU A 188 -0.67 -95.08 -43.74
CA GLU A 188 0.79 -94.98 -43.60
C GLU A 188 1.53 -94.44 -44.84
N ASP A 189 0.92 -94.47 -46.03
CA ASP A 189 1.57 -94.13 -47.31
C ASP A 189 1.83 -92.63 -47.51
N LEU A 190 1.27 -91.77 -46.66
CA LEU A 190 1.45 -90.31 -46.74
C LEU A 190 2.62 -89.79 -45.90
N ARG A 191 3.34 -90.65 -45.16
CA ARG A 191 4.41 -90.21 -44.25
C ARG A 191 5.77 -90.05 -44.93
N ASN A 192 6.00 -90.67 -46.09
CA ASN A 192 7.32 -90.78 -46.70
C ASN A 192 7.33 -90.41 -48.19
N VAL A 193 7.33 -89.12 -48.52
CA VAL A 193 7.85 -88.65 -49.82
C VAL A 193 8.77 -87.45 -49.58
N ARG A 194 10.08 -87.74 -49.49
CA ARG A 194 11.15 -86.75 -49.67
C ARG A 194 11.16 -86.34 -51.15
N LEU A 195 10.80 -85.10 -51.45
CA LEU A 195 11.07 -84.52 -52.76
C LEU A 195 12.55 -84.11 -52.84
N SER A 196 13.33 -84.92 -53.52
CA SER A 196 14.57 -84.48 -54.18
C SER A 196 14.26 -84.16 -55.65
N SER A 197 14.56 -82.91 -56.01
CA SER A 197 15.05 -82.40 -57.29
C SER A 197 14.18 -82.37 -58.56
N CYS A 198 14.26 -81.18 -59.20
CA CYS A 198 14.48 -80.93 -60.65
C CYS A 198 13.42 -80.09 -61.40
N THR A 199 13.77 -78.81 -61.53
CA THR A 199 13.94 -78.01 -62.78
C THR A 199 13.05 -78.25 -64.01
N HIS A 200 12.34 -77.17 -64.35
CA HIS A 200 12.14 -76.60 -65.70
C HIS A 200 10.94 -77.05 -66.59
N PRO A 201 10.49 -76.18 -67.52
CA PRO A 201 9.08 -75.86 -67.75
C PRO A 201 8.64 -76.01 -69.22
N THR A 202 7.37 -76.34 -69.50
CA THR A 202 6.59 -75.79 -70.64
C THR A 202 5.24 -76.49 -70.81
N ALA A 203 4.27 -75.67 -71.25
CA ALA A 203 3.13 -75.96 -72.12
C ALA A 203 2.01 -76.93 -71.66
N CYS A 204 0.78 -76.40 -71.74
CA CYS A 204 -0.48 -76.97 -72.22
C CYS A 204 -0.64 -78.51 -72.27
N SER A 205 -1.83 -79.10 -72.09
CA SER A 205 -3.19 -78.71 -71.71
C SER A 205 -3.98 -80.02 -71.63
N HIS A 206 -5.22 -79.96 -71.14
CA HIS A 206 -6.23 -81.03 -71.16
C HIS A 206 -6.22 -82.10 -70.06
N SER A 207 -7.19 -81.92 -69.16
CA SER A 207 -8.11 -82.95 -68.65
C SER A 207 -7.53 -84.10 -67.83
N ARG A 208 -7.57 -83.91 -66.51
CA ARG A 208 -8.18 -84.82 -65.52
C ARG A 208 -8.11 -84.12 -64.14
N GLN A 209 -9.16 -83.41 -63.76
CA GLN A 209 -10.20 -83.90 -62.86
C GLN A 209 -9.68 -84.45 -61.53
N VAL A 210 -9.89 -83.59 -60.52
CA VAL A 210 -10.25 -83.89 -59.13
C VAL A 210 -9.10 -84.29 -58.20
N SER A 211 -9.02 -83.52 -57.10
CA SER A 211 -8.24 -83.75 -55.87
C SER A 211 -6.87 -83.09 -55.76
N ARG A 212 -6.84 -81.76 -55.85
CA ARG A 212 -5.76 -80.93 -55.29
C ARG A 212 -6.34 -79.62 -54.74
N ALA A 213 -7.03 -79.68 -53.60
CA ALA A 213 -7.55 -78.46 -52.94
C ALA A 213 -7.84 -78.62 -51.45
N LEU A 214 -7.08 -79.44 -50.71
CA LEU A 214 -7.32 -79.66 -49.28
C LEU A 214 -6.08 -79.57 -48.38
N PHE A 215 -5.01 -78.90 -48.83
CA PHE A 215 -3.84 -78.62 -47.98
C PHE A 215 -3.26 -77.21 -48.09
N PHE A 216 -4.06 -76.20 -48.42
CA PHE A 216 -3.57 -74.81 -48.34
C PHE A 216 -4.68 -73.90 -47.79
N TRP A 217 -4.89 -74.04 -46.49
CA TRP A 217 -5.80 -73.23 -45.70
C TRP A 217 -5.16 -71.85 -45.49
N GLY A 218 -5.86 -70.80 -45.94
CA GLY A 218 -5.41 -69.39 -45.94
C GLY A 218 -5.33 -68.75 -44.55
N GLY A 219 -4.56 -69.34 -43.64
CA GLY A 219 -4.07 -68.72 -42.39
C GLY A 219 -2.61 -68.28 -42.46
N THR A 220 -1.95 -68.45 -43.60
CA THR A 220 -0.49 -68.49 -43.74
C THR A 220 0.17 -67.20 -44.25
N GLN A 221 -0.50 -66.05 -44.33
CA GLN A 221 0.22 -64.81 -44.69
C GLN A 221 0.83 -64.06 -43.50
N ALA A 222 0.32 -64.24 -42.28
CA ALA A 222 0.92 -63.68 -41.08
C ALA A 222 2.11 -64.54 -40.57
N PHE A 223 1.99 -65.86 -40.70
CA PHE A 223 3.03 -66.81 -40.28
C PHE A 223 4.13 -67.05 -41.33
N ALA A 224 3.90 -66.75 -42.61
CA ALA A 224 4.96 -66.82 -43.63
C ALA A 224 6.11 -65.80 -43.44
N LYS A 225 5.94 -64.82 -42.53
CA LYS A 225 7.01 -63.85 -42.18
C LYS A 225 7.84 -64.29 -40.98
N LEU A 226 7.41 -65.35 -40.28
CA LEU A 226 8.11 -65.92 -39.14
C LEU A 226 9.07 -67.01 -39.64
N PRO A 227 10.30 -67.05 -39.11
CA PRO A 227 11.29 -68.04 -39.54
C PRO A 227 10.93 -69.45 -39.08
N ASP A 228 11.33 -70.46 -39.85
CA ASP A 228 10.93 -71.87 -39.68
C ASP A 228 11.74 -72.63 -38.61
N THR A 229 12.71 -71.96 -37.96
CA THR A 229 13.58 -72.55 -36.93
C THR A 229 13.32 -71.90 -35.55
N PRO A 230 13.23 -72.70 -34.47
CA PRO A 230 12.98 -72.19 -33.13
C PRO A 230 14.06 -71.20 -32.65
N ASP A 231 15.32 -71.42 -33.06
CA ASP A 231 16.44 -70.54 -32.72
C ASP A 231 16.31 -69.14 -33.34
N GLU A 232 15.77 -69.03 -34.57
CA GLU A 232 15.53 -67.72 -35.21
C GLU A 232 14.32 -66.99 -34.61
N ILE A 233 13.31 -67.73 -34.15
CA ILE A 233 12.19 -67.17 -33.40
C ILE A 233 12.68 -66.63 -32.06
N GLU A 234 13.52 -67.38 -31.35
CA GLU A 234 14.09 -66.98 -30.07
C GLU A 234 15.04 -65.79 -30.20
N SER A 235 15.80 -65.73 -31.31
CA SER A 235 16.62 -64.57 -31.69
C SER A 235 15.78 -63.31 -31.91
N ARG A 236 14.68 -63.39 -32.70
CA ARG A 236 13.76 -62.25 -32.89
C ARG A 236 13.00 -61.87 -31.63
N LEU A 237 12.67 -62.84 -30.79
CA LEU A 237 12.05 -62.59 -29.48
C LEU A 237 13.02 -61.87 -28.55
N SER A 238 14.29 -62.26 -28.56
CA SER A 238 15.38 -61.61 -27.82
C SER A 238 15.66 -60.19 -28.34
N GLU A 239 15.60 -59.98 -29.65
CA GLU A 239 15.74 -58.66 -30.30
C GLU A 239 14.59 -57.72 -29.89
N GLU A 240 13.34 -58.18 -29.97
CA GLU A 240 12.17 -57.38 -29.55
C GLU A 240 12.13 -57.15 -28.03
N ARG A 241 12.58 -58.12 -27.22
CA ARG A 241 12.78 -57.94 -25.77
C ARG A 241 13.84 -56.88 -25.49
N SER A 242 14.98 -56.93 -26.19
CA SER A 242 16.04 -55.92 -26.07
C SER A 242 15.56 -54.54 -26.51
N ARG A 243 14.71 -54.46 -27.55
CA ARG A 243 14.05 -53.22 -28.00
C ARG A 243 13.08 -52.67 -26.94
N ALA A 244 12.30 -53.54 -26.31
CA ALA A 244 11.39 -53.17 -25.23
C ALA A 244 12.16 -52.71 -23.98
N GLU A 245 13.26 -53.38 -23.63
CA GLU A 245 14.15 -52.99 -22.53
C GLU A 245 14.83 -51.63 -22.79
N CYS A 246 15.22 -51.33 -24.03
CA CYS A 246 15.68 -49.98 -24.40
C CYS A 246 14.63 -48.89 -24.12
N PHE A 247 13.33 -49.20 -24.27
CA PHE A 247 12.22 -48.31 -23.93
C PHE A 247 12.04 -48.12 -22.40
N THR A 248 12.46 -49.07 -21.57
CA THR A 248 12.29 -49.00 -20.11
C THR A 248 13.20 -47.96 -19.42
N SER A 249 14.34 -47.61 -20.05
CA SER A 249 15.23 -46.53 -19.58
C SER A 249 14.57 -45.14 -19.52
N LEU A 250 13.50 -44.95 -20.30
CA LEU A 250 12.67 -43.75 -20.28
C LEU A 250 11.63 -43.78 -19.16
N SER A 251 11.23 -44.96 -18.67
CA SER A 251 10.09 -45.12 -17.76
C SER A 251 10.35 -44.63 -16.33
N GLU A 252 11.56 -44.86 -15.80
CA GLU A 252 11.94 -44.39 -14.46
C GLU A 252 12.14 -42.86 -14.42
N ASN A 253 12.79 -42.31 -15.45
CA ASN A 253 12.99 -40.87 -15.61
C ASN A 253 11.67 -40.11 -15.83
N VAL A 254 10.67 -40.73 -16.45
CA VAL A 254 9.33 -40.15 -16.62
C VAL A 254 8.56 -40.19 -15.30
N ARG A 255 8.61 -41.31 -14.55
CA ARG A 255 7.99 -41.44 -13.22
C ARG A 255 8.55 -40.42 -12.23
N MET A 256 9.88 -40.26 -12.17
CA MET A 256 10.54 -39.29 -11.29
C MET A 256 10.20 -37.84 -11.66
N ARG A 257 10.13 -37.51 -12.96
CA ARG A 257 9.69 -36.18 -13.43
C ARG A 257 8.23 -35.90 -13.08
N TRP A 258 7.36 -36.90 -13.22
CA TRP A 258 5.96 -36.79 -12.84
C TRP A 258 5.80 -36.55 -11.33
N PHE A 259 6.48 -37.33 -10.49
CA PHE A 259 6.41 -37.15 -9.03
C PHE A 259 6.96 -35.79 -8.58
N ARG A 260 8.08 -35.34 -9.18
CA ARG A 260 8.63 -34.01 -8.94
C ARG A 260 7.64 -32.90 -9.34
N ARG A 261 6.97 -33.05 -10.48
CA ARG A 261 5.96 -32.09 -10.97
C ARG A 261 4.70 -32.10 -10.12
N ASP A 262 4.27 -33.26 -9.63
CA ASP A 262 3.14 -33.38 -8.69
C ASP A 262 3.44 -32.67 -7.36
N GLN A 263 4.65 -32.82 -6.83
CA GLN A 263 5.08 -32.07 -5.64
C GLN A 263 5.17 -30.55 -5.89
N GLU A 264 5.71 -30.15 -7.05
CA GLU A 264 5.82 -28.74 -7.45
C GLU A 264 4.43 -28.10 -7.60
N ILE A 265 3.48 -28.81 -8.22
CA ILE A 265 2.09 -28.36 -8.34
C ILE A 265 1.45 -28.21 -6.96
N LYS A 266 1.59 -29.19 -6.07
CA LYS A 266 1.04 -29.11 -4.70
C LYS A 266 1.63 -27.95 -3.90
N GLN A 267 2.92 -27.67 -4.07
CA GLN A 267 3.55 -26.53 -3.41
C GLN A 267 3.00 -25.21 -3.96
N LEU A 268 2.87 -25.10 -5.28
CA LEU A 268 2.31 -23.90 -5.92
C LEU A 268 0.84 -23.68 -5.57
N GLU A 269 0.04 -24.75 -5.47
CA GLU A 269 -1.36 -24.67 -5.02
C GLU A 269 -1.45 -24.16 -3.59
N LYS A 270 -0.60 -24.65 -2.69
CA LYS A 270 -0.54 -24.18 -1.31
C LYS A 270 -0.10 -22.71 -1.23
N GLU A 271 0.92 -22.32 -1.99
CA GLU A 271 1.37 -20.94 -2.04
C GLU A 271 0.27 -20.03 -2.61
N LEU A 272 -0.48 -20.47 -3.61
CA LEU A 272 -1.62 -19.74 -4.15
C LEU A 272 -2.70 -19.53 -3.09
N GLU A 273 -3.09 -20.58 -2.38
CA GLU A 273 -4.07 -20.52 -1.29
C GLU A 273 -3.63 -19.57 -0.17
N GLU A 274 -2.35 -19.61 0.23
CA GLU A 274 -1.78 -18.68 1.22
C GLU A 274 -1.85 -17.22 0.74
N LYS A 275 -1.56 -16.95 -0.55
CA LYS A 275 -1.64 -15.61 -1.12
C LYS A 275 -3.07 -15.11 -1.27
N GLU A 276 -4.00 -15.98 -1.65
CA GLU A 276 -5.43 -15.66 -1.73
C GLU A 276 -5.99 -15.29 -0.35
N ASN A 277 -5.69 -16.09 0.67
CA ASN A 277 -6.07 -15.81 2.05
C ASN A 277 -5.48 -14.47 2.56
N ALA A 278 -4.21 -14.21 2.24
CA ALA A 278 -3.58 -12.94 2.60
C ALA A 278 -4.24 -11.75 1.89
N LEU A 279 -4.58 -11.89 0.60
CA LEU A 279 -5.25 -10.86 -0.18
C LEU A 279 -6.62 -10.53 0.40
N GLU A 280 -7.40 -11.56 0.77
CA GLU A 280 -8.71 -11.38 1.37
C GLU A 280 -8.60 -10.71 2.76
N ALA A 281 -7.60 -11.07 3.55
CA ALA A 281 -7.30 -10.39 4.81
C ALA A 281 -6.96 -8.90 4.60
N TYR A 282 -6.14 -8.56 3.58
CA TYR A 282 -5.84 -7.17 3.25
C TYR A 282 -7.09 -6.40 2.80
N ARG A 283 -7.94 -6.99 1.96
CA ARG A 283 -9.22 -6.37 1.53
C ARG A 283 -10.11 -6.05 2.73
N LYS A 284 -10.25 -7.00 3.65
CA LYS A 284 -11.03 -6.81 4.88
C LYS A 284 -10.44 -5.68 5.74
N ASN A 285 -9.12 -5.67 5.94
CA ASN A 285 -8.45 -4.63 6.72
C ASN A 285 -8.62 -3.23 6.11
N ILE A 286 -8.56 -3.11 4.78
CA ILE A 286 -8.80 -1.84 4.07
C ILE A 286 -10.24 -1.39 4.25
N ALA A 287 -11.22 -2.30 4.10
CA ALA A 287 -12.63 -1.98 4.32
C ALA A 287 -12.91 -1.52 5.76
N GLU A 288 -12.38 -2.23 6.75
CA GLU A 288 -12.52 -1.83 8.17
C GLU A 288 -11.87 -0.47 8.44
N ALA A 289 -10.69 -0.20 7.87
CA ALA A 289 -10.03 1.10 8.02
C ALA A 289 -10.85 2.23 7.37
N LYS A 290 -11.43 1.99 6.18
CA LYS A 290 -12.33 2.93 5.50
C LYS A 290 -13.54 3.25 6.37
N GLU A 291 -14.19 2.24 6.95
CA GLU A 291 -15.36 2.45 7.83
C GLU A 291 -15.01 3.20 9.12
N ARG A 292 -13.88 2.85 9.76
CA ARG A 292 -13.40 3.53 10.98
C ARG A 292 -13.11 5.02 10.75
N TRP A 293 -12.70 5.41 9.54
CA TRP A 293 -12.50 6.81 9.18
C TRP A 293 -13.80 7.50 8.70
N LEU A 294 -14.55 6.83 7.83
CA LEU A 294 -15.70 7.43 7.14
C LEU A 294 -16.90 7.63 8.07
N ASN A 295 -17.15 6.71 9.00
CA ASN A 295 -18.31 6.81 9.90
C ASN A 295 -18.22 8.00 10.87
N PRO A 296 -17.09 8.24 11.58
CA PRO A 296 -16.93 9.44 12.39
C PRO A 296 -17.00 10.73 11.56
N LEU A 297 -16.45 10.71 10.34
CA LEU A 297 -16.50 11.87 9.44
C LEU A 297 -17.94 12.18 9.02
N LYS A 298 -18.74 11.18 8.63
CA LYS A 298 -20.16 11.35 8.31
C LYS A 298 -20.94 11.91 9.48
N LEU A 299 -20.72 11.38 10.69
CA LEU A 299 -21.37 11.86 11.91
C LEU A 299 -21.02 13.33 12.21
N LEU A 300 -19.74 13.71 12.04
CA LEU A 300 -19.30 15.09 12.22
C LEU A 300 -20.00 16.02 11.21
N VAL A 301 -20.04 15.62 9.94
CA VAL A 301 -20.71 16.40 8.88
C VAL A 301 -22.22 16.51 9.15
N GLU A 302 -22.86 15.46 9.66
CA GLU A 302 -24.27 15.47 10.05
C GLU A 302 -24.52 16.46 11.19
N GLN A 303 -23.67 16.46 12.23
CA GLN A 303 -23.75 17.46 13.31
C GLN A 303 -23.56 18.90 12.79
N ILE A 304 -22.61 19.11 11.86
CA ILE A 304 -22.41 20.41 11.21
C ILE A 304 -23.67 20.80 10.44
N ASN A 305 -24.27 19.86 9.70
CA ASN A 305 -25.46 20.08 8.90
C ASN A 305 -26.66 20.46 9.77
N GLU A 306 -26.89 19.79 10.90
CA GLU A 306 -27.96 20.14 11.83
C GLU A 306 -27.86 21.58 12.32
N LYS A 307 -26.66 22.01 12.72
CA LYS A 307 -26.40 23.38 13.17
C LYS A 307 -26.53 24.39 12.03
N PHE A 308 -25.97 24.05 10.87
CA PHE A 308 -26.06 24.86 9.67
C PHE A 308 -27.51 25.09 9.24
N THR A 309 -28.31 24.03 9.15
CA THR A 309 -29.73 24.11 8.83
C THR A 309 -30.51 24.90 9.89
N ALA A 310 -30.18 24.78 11.18
CA ALA A 310 -30.80 25.60 12.23
C ALA A 310 -30.51 27.10 12.05
N PHE A 311 -29.27 27.47 11.74
CA PHE A 311 -28.91 28.86 11.43
C PHE A 311 -29.52 29.38 10.13
N PHE A 312 -29.66 28.53 9.11
CA PHE A 312 -30.36 28.91 7.89
C PHE A 312 -31.85 29.15 8.12
N ARG A 313 -32.49 28.29 8.92
CA ARG A 313 -33.91 28.40 9.28
C ARG A 313 -34.21 29.68 10.06
N SER A 314 -33.31 30.15 10.93
CA SER A 314 -33.52 31.40 11.68
C SER A 314 -33.55 32.64 10.77
N MET A 315 -32.99 32.55 9.57
CA MET A 315 -33.07 33.58 8.53
C MET A 315 -34.14 33.32 7.47
N ASN A 316 -35.09 32.40 7.72
CA ASN A 316 -36.13 31.97 6.78
C ASN A 316 -35.60 31.39 5.45
N CYS A 317 -34.39 30.83 5.46
CA CYS A 317 -33.77 30.17 4.31
C CYS A 317 -33.59 28.66 4.56
N ALA A 318 -33.38 27.90 3.49
CA ALA A 318 -33.04 26.47 3.58
C ALA A 318 -31.62 26.24 3.02
N GLY A 319 -30.81 25.52 3.77
CA GLY A 319 -29.44 25.17 3.41
C GLY A 319 -29.06 23.80 3.97
N GLU A 320 -28.23 23.08 3.22
CA GLU A 320 -27.76 21.73 3.54
C GLU A 320 -26.25 21.64 3.29
N VAL A 321 -25.57 20.91 4.17
CA VAL A 321 -24.15 20.56 4.05
C VAL A 321 -24.03 19.05 3.99
N ASP A 322 -23.34 18.54 2.98
CA ASP A 322 -23.12 17.11 2.80
C ASP A 322 -21.69 16.78 2.40
N LEU A 323 -21.27 15.55 2.71
CA LEU A 323 -19.97 15.02 2.30
C LEU A 323 -20.09 14.49 0.87
N HIS A 324 -19.37 15.09 -0.07
CA HIS A 324 -19.41 14.75 -1.48
C HIS A 324 -18.12 14.08 -1.95
N SER A 325 -18.26 13.02 -2.74
CA SER A 325 -17.21 12.44 -3.56
C SER A 325 -17.81 11.89 -4.86
N GLU A 326 -17.05 11.96 -5.96
CA GLU A 326 -17.41 11.32 -7.25
C GLU A 326 -17.17 9.81 -7.22
N ASN A 327 -16.15 9.37 -6.46
CA ASN A 327 -15.76 7.98 -6.31
C ASN A 327 -15.34 7.72 -4.85
N GLU A 328 -15.93 6.70 -4.22
CA GLU A 328 -15.69 6.43 -2.81
C GLU A 328 -14.25 5.98 -2.49
N GLU A 329 -13.49 5.54 -3.49
CA GLU A 329 -12.09 5.12 -3.36
C GLU A 329 -11.08 6.27 -3.60
N ASP A 330 -11.53 7.42 -4.11
CA ASP A 330 -10.67 8.59 -4.32
C ASP A 330 -10.64 9.45 -3.05
N TYR A 331 -9.90 9.00 -2.03
CA TYR A 331 -9.83 9.65 -0.71
C TYR A 331 -9.48 11.14 -0.75
N ASP A 332 -8.64 11.56 -1.70
CA ASP A 332 -8.22 12.96 -1.88
C ASP A 332 -9.31 13.86 -2.48
N LYS A 333 -10.37 13.27 -3.05
CA LYS A 333 -11.48 13.99 -3.69
C LYS A 333 -12.69 14.16 -2.78
N TYR A 334 -12.65 13.65 -1.55
CA TYR A 334 -13.71 13.92 -0.58
C TYR A 334 -13.72 15.41 -0.25
N GLY A 335 -14.87 16.04 -0.44
CA GLY A 335 -15.07 17.46 -0.20
C GLY A 335 -16.38 17.73 0.54
N ILE A 336 -16.44 18.87 1.22
CA ILE A 336 -17.68 19.36 1.81
C ILE A 336 -18.43 20.16 0.75
N ARG A 337 -19.68 19.77 0.50
CA ARG A 337 -20.58 20.46 -0.43
C ARG A 337 -21.63 21.21 0.37
N ILE A 338 -21.81 22.49 0.03
CA ILE A 338 -22.80 23.37 0.65
C ILE A 338 -23.86 23.68 -0.41
N ARG A 339 -25.11 23.32 -0.14
CA ARG A 339 -26.27 23.53 -1.03
C ARG A 339 -27.23 24.53 -0.38
N GLN A 340 -27.58 25.58 -1.10
CA GLN A 340 -28.60 26.54 -0.68
C GLN A 340 -29.88 26.26 -1.48
N HIS A 341 -30.99 26.05 -0.80
CA HIS A 341 -32.31 25.93 -1.41
C HIS A 341 -32.98 27.31 -1.35
N SER A 342 -32.89 28.07 -2.44
CA SER A 342 -33.84 29.14 -2.73
C SER A 342 -34.97 28.56 -3.60
N PRO A 343 -36.22 29.04 -3.48
CA PRO A 343 -37.33 28.56 -4.31
C PRO A 343 -37.18 28.86 -5.81
N ALA A 344 -36.13 29.59 -6.22
CA ALA A 344 -35.77 29.84 -7.61
C ALA A 344 -34.45 29.13 -7.96
N ARG A 345 -34.56 27.98 -8.65
CA ARG A 345 -33.48 27.14 -9.25
C ARG A 345 -32.08 27.77 -9.21
N VAL A 346 -31.23 27.26 -8.32
CA VAL A 346 -29.79 27.59 -8.29
C VAL A 346 -29.01 26.43 -8.91
N THR A 347 -28.53 26.63 -10.14
CA THR A 347 -27.41 25.85 -10.70
C THR A 347 -26.10 26.31 -10.04
N PRO A 348 -25.05 25.46 -9.98
CA PRO A 348 -23.77 25.75 -9.28
C PRO A 348 -23.08 27.08 -9.65
N TYR A 349 -23.44 27.66 -10.80
CA TYR A 349 -22.85 28.88 -11.36
C TYR A 349 -23.65 30.17 -11.07
N HIS A 350 -24.78 30.11 -10.37
CA HIS A 350 -25.68 31.26 -10.12
C HIS A 350 -26.02 31.44 -8.64
N GLN A 351 -24.99 31.65 -7.81
CA GLN A 351 -25.18 32.25 -6.49
C GLN A 351 -24.68 33.70 -6.55
N SER A 352 -25.46 34.63 -6.02
CA SER A 352 -24.98 36.01 -5.86
C SER A 352 -23.75 36.02 -4.94
N GLY A 353 -22.82 36.96 -5.14
CA GLY A 353 -21.62 37.07 -4.28
C GLY A 353 -21.96 37.17 -2.79
N GLY A 354 -23.07 37.84 -2.46
CA GLY A 354 -23.59 37.91 -1.09
C GLY A 354 -24.08 36.57 -0.53
N GLU A 355 -24.80 35.76 -1.31
CA GLU A 355 -25.27 34.43 -0.88
C GLU A 355 -24.12 33.47 -0.58
N ARG A 356 -23.02 33.54 -1.33
CA ARG A 356 -21.80 32.76 -1.07
C ARG A 356 -21.12 33.18 0.22
N SER A 357 -20.98 34.48 0.47
CA SER A 357 -20.39 35.00 1.70
C SER A 357 -21.22 34.64 2.93
N VAL A 358 -22.55 34.78 2.84
CA VAL A 358 -23.49 34.42 3.90
C VAL A 358 -23.46 32.92 4.18
N SER A 359 -23.50 32.07 3.15
CA SER A 359 -23.43 30.61 3.31
C SER A 359 -22.11 30.16 3.94
N THR A 360 -21.00 30.77 3.52
CA THR A 360 -19.66 30.49 4.09
C THR A 360 -19.59 30.91 5.55
N MET A 361 -20.10 32.09 5.89
CA MET A 361 -20.13 32.57 7.27
C MET A 361 -20.94 31.64 8.18
N LEU A 362 -22.12 31.22 7.73
CA LEU A 362 -22.99 30.34 8.51
C LEU A 362 -22.39 28.94 8.69
N TYR A 363 -21.66 28.45 7.69
CA TYR A 363 -20.87 27.23 7.80
C TYR A 363 -19.73 27.39 8.82
N LEU A 364 -19.03 28.52 8.83
CA LEU A 364 -18.04 28.81 9.87
C LEU A 364 -18.70 28.89 11.25
N MET A 365 -19.88 29.49 11.38
CA MET A 365 -20.62 29.55 12.65
C MET A 365 -21.05 28.16 13.15
N SER A 366 -21.49 27.24 12.27
CA SER A 366 -21.82 25.88 12.67
C SER A 366 -20.59 25.09 13.14
N LEU A 367 -19.43 25.29 12.50
CA LEU A 367 -18.16 24.73 12.98
C LEU A 367 -17.74 25.27 14.35
N GLN A 368 -18.10 26.52 14.66
CA GLN A 368 -17.76 27.16 15.93
C GLN A 368 -18.56 26.63 17.12
N GLU A 369 -19.78 26.14 16.92
CA GLU A 369 -20.54 25.50 18.00
C GLU A 369 -19.95 24.14 18.39
N LEU A 370 -19.31 23.46 17.45
CA LEU A 370 -18.67 22.16 17.68
C LEU A 370 -17.26 22.28 18.28
N ASN A 371 -16.58 23.42 18.09
CA ASN A 371 -15.21 23.64 18.54
C ASN A 371 -15.11 24.77 19.58
N ARG A 372 -14.69 24.45 20.81
CA ARG A 372 -14.38 25.48 21.83
C ARG A 372 -13.03 26.13 21.54
N CYS A 373 -13.05 27.30 20.92
CA CYS A 373 -11.87 28.15 20.73
C CYS A 373 -12.03 29.45 21.55
N PRO A 374 -11.02 29.89 22.35
CA PRO A 374 -11.16 31.02 23.27
C PRO A 374 -11.23 32.40 22.60
N PHE A 375 -10.76 32.53 21.35
CA PHE A 375 -10.91 33.75 20.57
C PHE A 375 -10.98 33.43 19.08
N ARG A 376 -11.68 34.28 18.33
CA ARG A 376 -11.84 34.17 16.87
C ARG A 376 -11.76 35.55 16.27
N VAL A 377 -10.95 35.69 15.23
CA VAL A 377 -10.78 36.94 14.49
C VAL A 377 -11.42 36.74 13.13
N VAL A 378 -12.26 37.70 12.73
CA VAL A 378 -12.79 37.74 11.38
C VAL A 378 -12.54 39.13 10.83
N ASP A 379 -12.01 39.19 9.62
CA ASP A 379 -11.70 40.43 8.92
C ASP A 379 -12.64 40.61 7.71
N GLU A 380 -12.98 41.85 7.37
CA GLU A 380 -13.73 42.23 6.16
C GLU A 380 -15.10 41.53 5.90
N ILE A 381 -15.92 41.27 6.92
CA ILE A 381 -17.26 40.64 6.72
C ILE A 381 -18.29 41.55 6.01
N ASN A 382 -18.15 42.87 6.15
CA ASN A 382 -19.21 43.85 5.82
C ASN A 382 -18.95 44.68 4.55
N GLN A 383 -18.13 44.22 3.60
CA GLN A 383 -17.91 44.95 2.33
C GLN A 383 -18.98 44.66 1.28
#